data_AF-X0TW46-F1
#
_entry.id   AF-X0TW46-F1
#
_cell.length_a   1.000
_cell.length_b   1.000
_cell.length_c   1.000
_cell.angle_alpha   90.00
_cell.angle_beta   90.00
_cell.angle_gamma   90.00
#
_symmetry.space_group_name_H-M   'P 1'
#
loop_
_entity.id
_entity.type
_entity.pdbx_description
1 polymer ?
#
loop_
_entity_poly.entity_id
_entity_poly.type
_entity_poly.pdbx_seq_one_letter_code
_entity_poly.pdbx_strand_id
1 'polypeptide(L)'
;MVREHSRETESGVVLVKSHLRNLAPKEKVSRKTAKLVQEIIGAEAYDEEQFWKGMNVEQEHWEITKGDPVVTGKIAMHHLSEVPDYYDKLEIVEGKLDS
;
A
#
# COMPACT_ATOMS: atom_id res chain seq x y z
N MET A 1 24.53 -1.32 -25.32
CA MET A 1 23.82 -2.57 -25.01
C MET A 1 22.51 -2.19 -24.36
N VAL A 2 21.44 -2.13 -25.15
CA VAL A 2 20.11 -1.74 -24.68
C VAL A 2 19.57 -2.86 -23.80
N ARG A 3 19.25 -2.57 -22.54
CA ARG A 3 18.54 -3.50 -21.67
C ARG A 3 17.10 -3.55 -22.16
N GLU A 4 16.74 -4.63 -22.84
CA GLU A 4 15.34 -4.95 -23.12
C GLU A 4 14.66 -5.21 -21.77
N HIS A 5 13.89 -4.25 -21.28
CA HIS A 5 12.96 -4.48 -20.17
C HIS A 5 11.74 -5.21 -20.74
N SER A 6 11.58 -6.43 -20.24
CA SER A 6 10.60 -7.44 -20.61
C SER A 6 9.18 -6.89 -20.64
N ARG A 7 8.52 -7.00 -21.79
CA ARG A 7 7.07 -6.72 -21.98
C ARG A 7 6.14 -7.72 -21.27
N GLU A 8 6.70 -8.69 -20.56
CA GLU A 8 5.94 -9.73 -19.84
C GLU A 8 5.40 -9.26 -18.49
N THR A 9 5.99 -8.22 -17.89
CA THR A 9 5.54 -7.69 -16.58
C THR A 9 4.29 -6.82 -16.68
N GLU A 10 4.11 -6.08 -17.77
CA GLU A 10 2.95 -5.19 -17.95
C GLU A 10 1.63 -5.98 -18.06
N SER A 11 1.63 -7.12 -18.76
CA SER A 11 0.42 -7.94 -18.94
C SER A 11 -0.04 -8.62 -17.65
N GLY A 12 0.90 -9.10 -16.82
CA GLY A 12 0.61 -9.68 -15.51
C GLY A 12 0.09 -8.64 -14.52
N VAL A 13 0.72 -7.46 -14.45
CA VAL A 13 0.29 -6.36 -13.58
C VAL A 13 -1.11 -5.84 -13.96
N VAL A 14 -1.43 -5.79 -15.25
CA VAL A 14 -2.78 -5.39 -15.73
C VAL A 14 -3.85 -6.43 -15.33
N LEU A 15 -3.54 -7.73 -15.43
CA LEU A 15 -4.46 -8.81 -15.03
C LEU A 15 -4.70 -8.88 -13.51
N VAL A 16 -3.69 -8.52 -12.72
CA VAL A 16 -3.80 -8.47 -11.26
C VAL A 16 -4.58 -7.23 -10.81
N LYS A 17 -4.36 -6.07 -11.45
CA LYS A 17 -5.17 -4.87 -11.20
C LYS A 17 -6.66 -5.09 -11.46
N SER A 18 -7.03 -5.90 -12.46
CA SER A 18 -8.45 -6.18 -12.74
C SER A 18 -9.15 -6.98 -11.64
N HIS A 19 -8.41 -7.60 -10.71
CA HIS A 19 -8.95 -8.34 -9.57
C HIS A 19 -8.94 -7.54 -8.26
N LEU A 20 -8.31 -6.36 -8.23
CA LEU A 20 -8.40 -5.46 -7.09
C LEU A 20 -9.68 -4.63 -7.20
N ARG A 21 -10.62 -4.92 -6.31
CA ARG A 21 -11.83 -4.10 -6.13
C ARG A 21 -11.50 -2.87 -5.28
N ASN A 22 -12.27 -1.80 -5.46
CA ASN A 22 -12.26 -0.70 -4.51
C ASN A 22 -12.77 -1.18 -3.15
N LEU A 23 -12.12 -0.70 -2.09
CA LEU A 23 -12.49 -0.95 -0.71
C LEU A 23 -13.69 -0.09 -0.33
N ALA A 24 -14.63 -0.68 0.42
CA ALA A 24 -15.75 0.07 0.97
C ALA A 24 -15.28 1.06 2.06
N PRO A 25 -16.09 2.08 2.38
CA PRO A 25 -15.82 2.96 3.51
C PRO A 25 -15.64 2.16 4.81
N LYS A 26 -14.61 2.49 5.59
CA LYS A 26 -14.22 1.80 6.84
C LYS A 26 -13.84 0.31 6.69
N GLU A 27 -13.75 -0.22 5.46
CA GLU A 27 -13.21 -1.56 5.22
C GLU A 27 -11.72 -1.57 5.55
N LYS A 28 -11.29 -2.55 6.36
CA LYS A 28 -9.88 -2.73 6.68
C LYS A 28 -9.16 -3.45 5.54
N VAL A 29 -7.94 -3.01 5.25
CA VAL A 29 -7.10 -3.61 4.22
C VAL A 29 -6.57 -4.95 4.72
N SER A 30 -6.88 -6.03 4.01
CA SER A 30 -6.32 -7.35 4.34
C SER A 30 -4.83 -7.40 4.03
N ARG A 31 -4.05 -8.20 4.77
CA ARG A 31 -2.61 -8.39 4.48
C ARG A 31 -2.36 -8.91 3.06
N LYS A 32 -3.24 -9.78 2.56
CA LYS A 32 -3.17 -10.27 1.18
C LYS A 32 -3.34 -9.13 0.16
N THR A 33 -4.30 -8.23 0.40
CA THR A 33 -4.51 -7.04 -0.44
C THR A 33 -3.30 -6.12 -0.39
N ALA A 34 -2.76 -5.86 0.81
CA ALA A 34 -1.60 -5.00 0.99
C ALA A 34 -0.37 -5.53 0.27
N LYS A 35 -0.05 -6.82 0.46
CA LYS A 35 1.05 -7.49 -0.24
C LYS A 35 0.91 -7.40 -1.76
N LEU A 36 -0.29 -7.68 -2.28
CA LEU A 36 -0.55 -7.59 -3.71
C LEU A 36 -0.36 -6.16 -4.25
N VAL A 37 -0.83 -5.16 -3.52
CA VAL A 37 -0.64 -3.75 -3.89
C VAL A 37 0.84 -3.38 -3.84
N GLN A 38 1.57 -3.84 -2.83
CA GLN A 38 3.00 -3.60 -2.66
C GLN A 38 3.79 -4.10 -3.88
N GLU A 39 3.51 -5.32 -4.36
CA GLU A 39 4.08 -5.89 -5.58
C GLU A 39 3.68 -5.10 -6.84
N ILE A 40 2.41 -4.69 -6.96
CA ILE A 40 1.93 -3.92 -8.13
C ILE A 40 2.62 -2.57 -8.28
N ILE A 41 2.96 -1.91 -7.17
CA ILE A 41 3.56 -0.57 -7.19
C ILE A 41 5.08 -0.58 -7.06
N GLY A 42 5.72 -1.74 -6.95
CA GLY A 42 7.18 -1.86 -6.82
C GLY A 42 7.70 -1.45 -5.44
N ALA A 43 6.92 -1.69 -4.39
CA ALA A 43 7.22 -1.29 -3.01
C ALA A 43 7.78 -2.43 -2.14
N GLU A 44 8.24 -3.54 -2.73
CA GLU A 44 8.71 -4.72 -1.99
C GLU A 44 10.00 -4.47 -1.18
N ALA A 45 10.68 -3.35 -1.42
CA ALA A 45 11.83 -2.93 -0.63
C ALA A 45 11.46 -2.37 0.76
N TYR A 46 10.20 -1.99 0.98
CA TYR A 46 9.70 -1.50 2.26
C TYR A 46 9.17 -2.65 3.12
N ASP A 47 9.18 -2.46 4.44
CA ASP A 47 8.68 -3.46 5.38
C ASP A 47 7.18 -3.76 5.15
N GLU A 48 6.83 -5.04 5.05
CA GLU A 48 5.46 -5.50 4.73
C GLU A 48 4.47 -5.11 5.84
N GLU A 49 4.90 -5.10 7.11
CA GLU A 49 4.04 -4.74 8.23
C GLU A 49 3.78 -3.23 8.28
N GLN A 50 4.82 -2.42 8.13
CA GLN A 50 4.69 -0.96 8.02
C GLN A 50 3.80 -0.56 6.84
N PHE A 51 3.97 -1.22 5.69
CA PHE A 51 3.16 -0.95 4.51
C PHE A 51 1.68 -1.31 4.75
N TRP A 52 1.40 -2.46 5.36
CA TRP A 52 0.04 -2.87 5.69
C TRP A 52 -0.62 -1.95 6.74
N LYS A 53 0.11 -1.56 7.79
CA LYS A 53 -0.35 -0.57 8.79
C LYS A 53 -0.69 0.74 8.09
N GLY A 54 0.22 1.22 7.25
CA GLY A 54 0.03 2.44 6.49
C GLY A 54 -1.18 2.45 5.60
N MET A 55 -1.36 1.38 4.81
CA MET A 55 -2.56 1.23 3.99
C MET A 55 -3.85 1.26 4.81
N ASN A 56 -3.85 0.76 6.05
CA ASN A 56 -5.02 0.83 6.92
C ASN A 56 -5.27 2.22 7.49
N VAL A 57 -4.22 3.00 7.78
CA VAL A 57 -4.33 4.41 8.20
C VAL A 57 -4.85 5.26 7.05
N GLU A 58 -4.23 5.17 5.86
CA GLU A 58 -4.65 5.94 4.69
C GLU A 58 -6.06 5.58 4.21
N GLN A 59 -6.50 4.33 4.42
CA GLN A 59 -7.86 3.90 4.09
C GLN A 59 -8.93 4.57 4.98
N GLU A 60 -8.57 5.08 6.16
CA GLU A 60 -9.48 5.90 6.97
C GLU A 60 -9.82 7.22 6.27
N HIS A 61 -8.95 7.68 5.35
CA HIS A 61 -9.16 8.81 4.45
C HIS A 61 -9.79 8.40 3.11
N TRP A 62 -10.73 7.45 3.14
CA TRP A 62 -11.42 6.90 1.96
C TRP A 62 -11.85 8.01 0.99
N GLU A 63 -12.38 9.14 1.48
CA GLU A 63 -12.95 10.23 0.67
C GLU A 63 -11.98 10.81 -0.34
N ILE A 64 -10.68 10.70 -0.07
CA ILE A 64 -9.60 11.16 -0.92
C ILE A 64 -9.23 10.09 -1.95
N THR A 65 -9.06 8.83 -1.53
CA THR A 65 -8.60 7.74 -2.41
C THR A 65 -9.72 7.05 -3.20
N LYS A 66 -10.97 7.33 -2.83
CA LYS A 66 -12.16 6.62 -3.30
C LYS A 66 -12.10 5.10 -3.11
N GLY A 67 -11.35 4.66 -2.11
CA GLY A 67 -11.11 3.26 -1.80
C GLY A 67 -10.26 2.53 -2.84
N ASP A 68 -9.56 3.22 -3.75
CA ASP A 68 -8.62 2.59 -4.69
C ASP A 68 -7.39 2.09 -3.92
N PRO A 69 -7.19 0.76 -3.80
CA PRO A 69 -6.08 0.20 -3.02
C PRO A 69 -4.71 0.62 -3.55
N VAL A 70 -4.57 0.86 -4.85
CA VAL A 70 -3.30 1.26 -5.46
C VAL A 70 -2.97 2.70 -5.12
N VAL A 71 -3.96 3.59 -5.12
CA VAL A 71 -3.77 4.99 -4.68
C VAL A 71 -3.44 5.03 -3.20
N THR A 72 -4.21 4.30 -2.37
CA THR A 72 -3.94 4.17 -0.92
C THR A 72 -2.51 3.66 -0.66
N GLY A 73 -2.08 2.60 -1.37
CA GLY A 73 -0.73 2.06 -1.22
C GLY A 73 0.39 3.02 -1.63
N LYS A 74 0.18 3.86 -2.65
CA LYS A 74 1.17 4.86 -3.06
C LYS A 74 1.37 5.96 -2.02
N ILE A 75 0.31 6.35 -1.32
CA ILE A 75 0.39 7.33 -0.23
C ILE A 75 1.17 6.71 0.94
N ALA A 76 0.84 5.48 1.33
CA ALA A 76 1.59 4.77 2.36
C ALA A 76 3.08 4.62 2.02
N MET A 77 3.38 4.26 0.77
CA MET A 77 4.76 4.18 0.27
C MET A 77 5.51 5.51 0.36
N HIS A 78 4.86 6.64 0.08
CA HIS A 78 5.49 7.96 0.18
C HIS A 78 6.00 8.21 1.61
N HIS A 79 5.18 7.94 2.63
CA HIS A 79 5.59 8.12 4.02
C HIS A 79 6.75 7.20 4.43
N LEU A 80 6.74 5.93 3.98
CA LEU A 80 7.83 4.99 4.25
C LEU A 80 9.14 5.36 3.54
N SER A 81 9.06 6.08 2.42
CA SER A 81 10.23 6.61 1.73
C SER A 81 10.91 7.76 2.50
N GLU A 82 10.16 8.46 3.35
CA GLU A 82 10.66 9.55 4.20
C GLU A 82 11.18 9.01 5.53
N VAL A 83 10.42 8.11 6.17
CA VAL A 83 10.72 7.52 7.47
C VAL A 83 10.33 6.03 7.46
N PRO A 84 11.30 5.10 7.53
CA PRO A 84 11.03 3.66 7.38
C PRO A 84 10.05 3.07 8.41
N ASP A 85 9.95 3.63 9.61
CA ASP A 85 9.07 3.21 10.71
C ASP A 85 7.96 4.23 11.01
N TYR A 86 7.53 4.97 9.97
CA TYR A 86 6.55 6.07 10.10
C TYR A 86 5.28 5.67 10.86
N TYR A 87 4.69 4.51 10.53
CA TYR A 87 3.38 4.13 11.05
C TYR A 87 3.44 3.63 12.49
N ASP A 88 4.55 3.03 12.92
CA ASP A 88 4.78 2.76 14.35
C ASP A 88 4.90 4.06 15.15
N LYS A 89 5.64 5.06 14.63
CA LYS A 89 5.74 6.37 15.29
C LYS A 89 4.38 7.06 15.39
N LEU A 90 3.58 6.97 14.33
CA LEU A 90 2.24 7.55 14.31
C LEU A 90 1.34 6.89 15.36
N GLU A 91 1.32 5.56 15.43
CA GLU A 91 0.52 4.83 16.42
C GLU A 91 0.91 5.19 17.87
N ILE A 92 2.20 5.45 18.15
CA ILE A 92 2.65 5.94 19.46
C ILE A 92 2.08 7.32 19.77
N VAL A 93 2.16 8.25 18.81
CA VAL A 93 1.65 9.63 18.99
C VAL A 93 0.13 9.67 19.14
N GLU A 94 -0.58 8.80 18.43
CA GLU A 94 -2.03 8.65 18.52
C GLU A 94 -2.49 7.90 19.78
N GLY A 95 -1.56 7.38 20.60
CA GLY A 95 -1.90 6.60 21.79
C GLY A 95 -2.53 5.24 21.48
N LYS A 96 -2.32 4.71 20.27
CA LYS A 96 -2.77 3.35 19.87
C LYS A 96 -1.75 2.26 20.23
N LEU A 97 -0.51 2.67 20.53
CA LEU A 97 0.60 1.81 20.95
C LEU A 97 1.04 2.03 22.41
N ASP A 98 0.15 2.48 23.30
CA ASP A 98 0.39 2.38 24.74
C ASP A 98 -0.09 1.02 25.30
N SER A 99 0.74 0.48 26.21
CA SER A 99 0.80 -0.89 26.70
C SER A 99 -0.26 -1.27 27.74
#